data_AF-A0A1D8S2F2-F1
#
_entry.id   AF-A0A1D8S2F2-F1
#
_cell.length_a   1.000
_cell.length_b   1.000
_cell.length_c   1.000
_cell.angle_alpha   90.00
_cell.angle_beta   90.00
_cell.angle_gamma   90.00
#
_symmetry.space_group_name_H-M   'P 1'
#
loop_
_entity.id
_entity.type
_entity.pdbx_description
1 polymer ?
#
loop_
_entity_poly.entity_id
_entity_poly.type
_entity_poly.pdbx_seq_one_letter_code
_entity_poly.pdbx_strand_id
1 'polypeptide(L)'
;MSELRTGREDEAFTYRGYELEELQEMSLEEVAELLPARQRRTITRGLSTEHEKLLAEARDAEPEQTADDPIRTHLRDMPVVPEFVGLTFAVYTGQSFERVKVEPEMLGHYLGEFQQTRTQVEHGQAGIGATRSSKFVPLK
;
A
#
# COMPACT_ATOMS: atom_id res chain seq x y z
N MET A 1 -19.35 14.20 4.51
CA MET A 1 -17.94 14.60 4.60
C MET A 1 -17.17 13.68 3.68
N SER A 2 -16.73 14.03 2.48
CA SER A 2 -16.69 15.27 1.72
C SER A 2 -16.42 14.79 0.29
N GLU A 3 -17.30 15.14 -0.65
CA GLU A 3 -17.07 14.98 -2.08
C GLU A 3 -15.75 15.66 -2.46
N LEU A 4 -14.83 14.87 -3.00
CA LEU A 4 -13.79 15.33 -3.91
C LEU A 4 -13.82 14.42 -5.14
N ARG A 5 -14.96 14.40 -5.84
CA ARG A 5 -15.01 13.97 -7.23
C ARG A 5 -14.60 15.16 -8.10
N THR A 6 -13.32 15.26 -8.39
CA THR A 6 -12.81 16.09 -9.48
C THR A 6 -12.04 15.17 -10.43
N GLY A 7 -12.69 14.78 -11.53
CA GLY A 7 -12.10 14.00 -12.62
C GLY A 7 -13.06 12.94 -13.15
N ARG A 8 -13.54 13.14 -14.38
CA ARG A 8 -14.38 12.30 -15.27
C ARG A 8 -14.64 10.84 -14.83
N GLU A 9 -15.92 10.48 -14.71
CA GLU A 9 -16.40 9.11 -14.41
C GLU A 9 -16.26 8.11 -15.58
N ASP A 10 -15.75 8.51 -16.75
CA ASP A 10 -15.73 7.68 -17.98
C ASP A 10 -14.37 7.66 -18.72
N GLU A 11 -13.30 8.23 -18.15
CA GLU A 11 -11.97 8.19 -18.78
C GLU A 11 -11.20 7.01 -18.19
N ALA A 12 -10.82 6.04 -19.04
CA ALA A 12 -10.06 4.87 -18.64
C ALA A 12 -8.77 5.31 -17.93
N PHE A 13 -8.39 4.58 -16.88
CA PHE A 13 -7.20 4.90 -16.12
C PHE A 13 -5.97 4.71 -17.00
N THR A 14 -5.26 5.80 -17.26
CA THR A 14 -4.00 5.79 -17.99
C THR A 14 -2.84 6.17 -17.09
N TYR A 15 -1.78 5.37 -17.13
CA TYR A 15 -0.51 5.67 -16.46
C TYR A 15 0.55 5.98 -17.50
N ARG A 16 1.04 7.22 -17.52
CA ARG A 16 2.10 7.67 -18.45
C ARG A 16 1.77 7.42 -19.94
N GLY A 17 0.49 7.34 -20.29
CA GLY A 17 0.01 7.11 -21.65
C GLY A 17 -0.29 5.65 -22.01
N TYR A 18 -0.23 4.74 -21.03
CA TYR A 18 -0.62 3.33 -21.17
C TYR A 18 -1.89 3.04 -20.39
N GLU A 19 -2.77 2.22 -20.95
CA GLU A 19 -3.94 1.68 -20.28
C GLU A 19 -3.53 0.59 -19.27
N LEU A 20 -4.44 0.25 -18.35
CA LEU A 20 -4.16 -0.77 -17.34
C LEU A 20 -3.91 -2.15 -17.95
N GLU A 21 -4.69 -2.54 -18.97
CA GLU A 21 -4.48 -3.84 -19.63
C GLU A 21 -3.10 -3.92 -20.28
N GLU A 22 -2.67 -2.85 -20.94
CA GLU A 22 -1.34 -2.78 -21.57
C GLU A 22 -0.23 -2.93 -20.52
N LEU A 23 -0.37 -2.25 -19.37
CA LEU A 23 0.60 -2.35 -18.26
C LEU A 23 0.67 -3.76 -17.64
N GLN A 24 -0.42 -4.52 -17.65
CA GLN A 24 -0.47 -5.88 -17.12
C GLN A 24 0.19 -6.90 -18.08
N GLU A 25 0.17 -6.63 -19.38
CA GLU A 25 0.83 -7.47 -20.39
C GLU A 25 2.34 -7.21 -20.48
N MET A 26 2.79 -6.01 -20.12
CA MET A 26 4.21 -5.62 -20.13
C MET A 26 5.04 -6.40 -19.10
N SER A 27 6.32 -6.58 -19.40
CA SER A 27 7.25 -7.16 -18.43
C SER A 27 7.55 -6.20 -17.28
N LEU A 28 7.90 -6.75 -16.12
CA LEU A 28 8.24 -5.97 -14.93
C LEU A 28 9.42 -5.00 -15.16
N GLU A 29 10.34 -5.35 -16.07
CA GLU A 29 11.48 -4.50 -16.45
C GLU A 29 11.04 -3.29 -17.27
N GLU A 30 10.14 -3.49 -18.24
CA GLU A 30 9.60 -2.39 -19.07
C GLU A 30 8.73 -1.45 -18.22
N VAL A 31 7.90 -2.00 -17.32
CA VAL A 31 7.11 -1.21 -16.38
C VAL A 31 8.04 -0.38 -15.48
N ALA A 32 9.17 -0.93 -15.04
CA ALA A 32 10.10 -0.21 -14.18
C ALA A 32 10.67 1.06 -14.84
N GLU A 33 10.77 1.12 -16.18
CA GLU A 33 11.22 2.32 -16.89
C GLU A 33 10.21 3.48 -16.77
N LEU A 34 8.91 3.15 -16.68
CA LEU A 34 7.81 4.11 -16.55
C LEU A 34 7.63 4.61 -15.10
N LEU A 35 8.07 3.83 -14.12
CA LEU A 35 7.93 4.13 -12.70
C LEU A 35 8.91 5.21 -12.22
N PRO A 36 8.61 5.87 -11.06
CA PRO A 36 9.53 6.84 -10.48
C PRO A 36 10.87 6.20 -10.09
N ALA A 37 11.91 7.05 -10.00
CA ALA A 37 13.30 6.60 -9.88
C ALA A 37 13.58 5.66 -8.69
N ARG A 38 12.83 5.79 -7.58
CA ARG A 38 13.01 4.97 -6.38
C ARG A 38 12.51 3.53 -6.61
N GLN A 39 11.32 3.38 -7.16
CA GLN A 39 10.70 2.09 -7.48
C GLN A 39 11.46 1.39 -8.59
N ARG A 40 11.82 2.12 -9.66
CA ARG A 40 12.71 1.62 -10.71
C ARG A 40 14.00 1.05 -10.13
N ARG A 41 14.67 1.81 -9.26
CA ARG A 41 15.90 1.34 -8.60
C ARG A 41 15.70 0.06 -7.79
N THR A 42 14.58 -0.08 -7.08
CA THR A 42 14.26 -1.31 -6.33
C THR A 42 14.16 -2.50 -7.29
N ILE A 43 13.42 -2.35 -8.39
CA ILE A 43 13.22 -3.41 -9.37
C ILE A 43 14.54 -3.75 -10.09
N THR A 44 15.26 -2.75 -10.61
CA THR A 44 16.51 -2.97 -11.35
C THR A 44 17.63 -3.57 -10.49
N ARG A 45 17.63 -3.32 -9.18
CA ARG A 45 18.60 -3.95 -8.26
C ARG A 45 18.31 -5.43 -7.99
N GLY A 46 17.12 -5.89 -8.34
CA GLY A 46 16.62 -7.22 -8.03
C GLY A 46 15.75 -7.22 -6.78
N LEU A 47 14.63 -7.93 -6.89
CA LEU A 47 13.73 -8.20 -5.78
C LEU A 47 14.33 -9.31 -4.89
N SER A 48 14.00 -9.30 -3.61
CA SER A 48 14.39 -10.41 -2.72
C SER A 48 13.49 -11.63 -2.95
N THR A 49 13.92 -12.80 -2.51
CA THR A 49 13.14 -14.04 -2.62
C THR A 49 11.73 -13.92 -2.01
N GLU A 50 11.57 -13.14 -0.94
CA GLU A 50 10.25 -12.91 -0.33
C GLU A 50 9.35 -12.02 -1.19
N HIS A 51 9.93 -11.04 -1.88
CA HIS A 51 9.20 -10.21 -2.85
C HIS A 51 8.77 -11.03 -4.07
N GLU A 52 9.62 -11.92 -4.56
CA GLU A 52 9.29 -12.84 -5.66
C GLU A 52 8.16 -13.80 -5.29
N LYS A 53 8.15 -14.32 -4.05
CA LYS A 53 7.04 -15.14 -3.54
C LYS A 53 5.74 -14.35 -3.49
N LEU A 54 5.77 -13.10 -3.01
CA LEU A 54 4.59 -12.24 -2.96
C LEU A 54 4.05 -11.97 -4.37
N LEU A 55 4.93 -11.75 -5.35
CA LEU A 55 4.54 -11.61 -6.76
C LEU A 55 3.89 -12.89 -7.29
N ALA A 56 4.48 -14.06 -7.01
CA ALA A 56 3.90 -15.33 -7.42
C ALA A 56 2.52 -15.56 -6.81
N GLU A 57 2.38 -15.30 -5.50
CA GLU A 57 1.10 -15.41 -4.79
C GLU A 57 0.05 -14.44 -5.36
N ALA A 58 0.43 -13.21 -5.71
CA ALA A 58 -0.47 -12.25 -6.31
C ALA A 58 -0.92 -12.62 -7.73
N ARG A 59 -0.06 -13.27 -8.53
CA ARG A 59 -0.42 -13.74 -9.88
C ARG A 59 -1.47 -14.83 -9.88
N ASP A 60 -1.42 -15.69 -8.88
CA ASP A 60 -2.35 -16.82 -8.74
C ASP A 60 -3.66 -16.41 -8.05
N ALA A 61 -3.71 -15.21 -7.46
CA ALA A 61 -4.85 -14.75 -6.67
C ALA A 61 -5.92 -14.04 -7.51
N GLU A 62 -7.18 -14.35 -7.25
CA GLU A 62 -8.31 -13.66 -7.88
C GLU A 62 -8.79 -12.47 -7.02
N PRO A 63 -9.24 -11.36 -7.64
CA PRO A 63 -9.74 -10.18 -6.92
C PRO A 63 -10.88 -10.49 -5.94
N GLU A 64 -11.80 -11.37 -6.33
CA GLU A 64 -12.95 -11.78 -5.52
C GLU A 64 -12.51 -12.54 -4.27
N GLN A 65 -11.52 -13.43 -4.41
CA GLN A 65 -11.00 -14.23 -3.31
C GLN A 65 -10.27 -13.36 -2.29
N THR A 66 -9.44 -12.42 -2.77
CA THR A 66 -8.65 -11.57 -1.88
C THR A 66 -9.48 -10.56 -1.09
N ALA A 67 -10.68 -10.22 -1.57
CA ALA A 67 -11.59 -9.34 -0.85
C ALA A 67 -12.02 -9.93 0.51
N ASP A 68 -12.28 -11.24 0.55
CA ASP A 68 -12.63 -11.97 1.77
C ASP A 68 -11.38 -12.39 2.56
N ASP A 69 -10.42 -13.02 1.89
CA ASP A 69 -9.15 -13.49 2.44
C ASP A 69 -7.94 -12.72 1.88
N PRO A 70 -7.57 -11.58 2.48
CA PRO A 70 -6.53 -10.72 1.92
C PRO A 70 -5.13 -11.32 2.08
N ILE A 71 -4.27 -11.10 1.07
CA ILE A 71 -2.88 -11.55 1.06
C ILE A 71 -2.11 -10.85 2.19
N ARG A 72 -1.70 -11.61 3.21
CA ARG A 72 -1.01 -11.05 4.38
C ARG A 72 0.47 -10.84 4.10
N THR A 73 0.94 -9.60 4.28
CA THR A 73 2.34 -9.26 4.00
C THR A 73 2.97 -8.35 5.05
N HIS A 74 4.26 -8.60 5.30
CA HIS A 74 5.13 -7.70 6.07
C HIS A 74 6.00 -6.84 5.15
N LEU A 75 5.98 -7.09 3.84
CA LEU A 75 6.81 -6.42 2.83
C LEU A 75 6.21 -5.06 2.48
N ARG A 76 6.50 -4.08 3.34
CA ARG A 76 6.06 -2.69 3.17
C ARG A 76 6.88 -1.93 2.13
N ASP A 77 8.04 -2.46 1.78
CA ASP A 77 8.98 -1.96 0.79
C ASP A 77 8.76 -2.54 -0.61
N MET A 78 7.69 -3.31 -0.81
CA MET A 78 7.28 -3.76 -2.14
C MET A 78 6.64 -2.61 -2.94
N PRO A 79 7.14 -2.26 -4.14
CA PRO A 79 6.46 -1.36 -5.05
C PRO A 79 5.11 -1.94 -5.51
N VAL A 80 4.10 -1.10 -5.66
CA VAL A 80 2.84 -1.50 -6.29
C VAL A 80 3.07 -1.68 -7.79
N VAL A 81 2.91 -2.91 -8.26
CA VAL A 81 3.04 -3.32 -9.66
C VAL A 81 1.65 -3.45 -10.30
N PRO A 82 1.53 -3.40 -11.65
CA PRO A 82 0.25 -3.54 -12.35
C PRO A 82 -0.52 -4.82 -12.02
N GLU A 83 0.19 -5.92 -11.76
CA GLU A 83 -0.40 -7.21 -11.36
C GLU A 83 -1.14 -7.15 -10.02
N PHE A 84 -0.88 -6.14 -9.16
CA PHE A 84 -1.51 -6.01 -7.85
C PHE A 84 -2.84 -5.28 -7.89
N VAL A 85 -3.15 -4.61 -9.00
CA VAL A 85 -4.34 -3.77 -9.12
C VAL A 85 -5.60 -4.65 -9.03
N GLY A 86 -6.51 -4.28 -8.13
CA GLY A 86 -7.73 -5.04 -7.84
C GLY A 86 -7.60 -6.05 -6.71
N LEU A 87 -6.39 -6.44 -6.32
CA LEU A 87 -6.16 -7.33 -5.19
C LEU A 87 -6.23 -6.59 -3.85
N THR A 88 -6.60 -7.33 -2.81
CA THR A 88 -6.60 -6.82 -1.43
C THR A 88 -5.45 -7.44 -0.65
N PHE A 89 -4.55 -6.57 -0.15
CA PHE A 89 -3.45 -6.95 0.73
C PHE A 89 -3.77 -6.60 2.18
N ALA A 90 -3.28 -7.39 3.11
CA ALA A 90 -3.28 -7.06 4.52
C ALA A 90 -1.83 -6.72 4.93
N VAL A 91 -1.55 -5.44 5.09
CA VAL A 91 -0.21 -4.90 5.34
C VAL A 91 0.02 -4.77 6.84
N TYR A 92 1.12 -5.34 7.35
CA TYR A 92 1.46 -5.26 8.76
C TYR A 92 1.88 -3.84 9.18
N THR A 93 1.27 -3.28 10.22
CA THR A 93 1.58 -1.93 10.73
C THR A 93 2.54 -1.91 11.92
N GLY A 94 2.89 -3.09 12.46
CA GLY A 94 3.68 -3.23 13.69
C GLY A 94 2.89 -3.82 14.86
N GLN A 95 1.56 -3.82 14.78
CA GLN A 95 0.64 -4.37 15.78
C GLN A 95 -0.44 -5.26 15.14
N SER A 96 -1.03 -4.80 14.05
CA SER A 96 -2.12 -5.48 13.32
C SER A 96 -1.83 -5.53 11.83
N PHE A 97 -2.59 -6.34 11.11
CA PHE A 97 -2.63 -6.34 9.65
C PHE A 97 -3.83 -5.51 9.20
N GLU A 98 -3.56 -4.43 8.48
CA GLU A 98 -4.58 -3.53 7.97
C GLU A 98 -4.84 -3.81 6.49
N ARG A 99 -6.11 -3.85 6.09
CA ARG A 99 -6.52 -4.16 4.71
C ARG A 99 -6.30 -2.95 3.81
N VAL A 100 -5.73 -3.19 2.63
CA VAL A 100 -5.49 -2.23 1.57
C VAL A 100 -5.95 -2.87 0.27
N LYS A 101 -7.03 -2.35 -0.31
CA LYS A 101 -7.43 -2.68 -1.67
C LYS A 101 -6.62 -1.81 -2.62
N VAL A 102 -5.91 -2.42 -3.56
CA VAL A 102 -5.03 -1.69 -4.48
C VAL A 102 -5.87 -1.14 -5.63
N GLU A 103 -5.86 0.18 -5.76
CA GLU A 103 -6.50 0.90 -6.86
C GLU A 103 -5.44 1.27 -7.92
N PRO A 104 -5.81 1.46 -9.20
CA PRO A 104 -4.85 1.81 -10.26
C PRO A 104 -4.01 3.07 -9.96
N GLU A 105 -4.59 4.05 -9.26
CA GLU A 105 -3.93 5.31 -8.88
C GLU A 105 -2.76 5.09 -7.91
N MET A 106 -2.67 3.91 -7.29
CA MET A 106 -1.61 3.52 -6.37
C MET A 106 -0.32 3.08 -7.07
N LEU A 107 -0.32 2.97 -8.41
CA LEU A 107 0.86 2.59 -9.18
C LEU A 107 2.05 3.54 -8.98
N GLY A 108 3.22 2.96 -8.74
CA GLY A 108 4.45 3.72 -8.47
C GLY A 108 4.63 4.17 -7.02
N HIS A 109 3.73 3.77 -6.11
CA HIS A 109 3.91 3.88 -4.66
C HIS A 109 4.43 2.57 -4.05
N TYR A 110 4.76 2.59 -2.77
CA TYR A 110 5.06 1.38 -2.00
C TYR A 110 3.86 0.96 -1.16
N LEU A 111 3.65 -0.35 -0.95
CA LEU A 111 2.54 -0.86 -0.12
C LEU A 111 2.52 -0.24 1.29
N GLY A 112 3.70 0.04 1.85
CA GLY A 112 3.83 0.66 3.17
C GLY A 112 3.36 2.11 3.25
N GLU A 113 3.21 2.83 2.14
CA GLU A 113 2.77 4.23 2.11
C GLU A 113 1.29 4.39 2.44
N PHE A 114 0.48 3.37 2.17
CA PHE A 114 -0.97 3.39 2.37
C PHE A 114 -1.41 3.18 3.82
N GLN A 115 -0.51 2.69 4.69
CA GLN A 115 -0.82 2.44 6.10
C GLN A 115 0.24 3.04 7.01
N GLN A 116 -0.19 3.88 7.95
CA GLN A 116 0.69 4.48 8.95
C GLN A 116 1.01 3.46 10.05
N THR A 117 2.27 3.42 10.50
CA THR A 117 2.70 2.55 11.62
C THR A 117 2.50 3.16 12.99
N ARG A 118 2.06 4.41 13.05
CA ARG A 118 1.88 5.15 14.29
C ARG A 118 0.48 5.70 14.33
N THR A 119 -0.09 5.69 15.53
CA THR A 119 -1.35 6.40 15.78
C THR A 119 -1.09 7.91 15.71
N GLN A 120 -2.02 8.63 15.10
CA GLN A 120 -2.03 10.09 15.17
C GLN A 120 -2.28 10.52 16.62
N VAL A 121 -1.42 11.37 17.14
CA VAL A 121 -1.60 11.94 18.48
C VAL A 121 -2.36 13.24 18.37
N GLU A 122 -3.44 13.36 19.15
CA GLU A 122 -4.14 14.63 19.32
C GLU A 122 -3.66 15.29 20.61
N HIS A 123 -3.24 16.56 20.50
CA HIS A 123 -2.82 17.32 21.67
C HIS A 123 -4.06 17.77 22.45
N GLY A 124 -4.47 16.95 23.41
CA GLY A 124 -5.48 17.31 24.41
C GLY A 124 -4.89 17.96 25.65
N GLN A 125 -5.75 18.26 26.62
CA GLN A 125 -5.31 18.55 27.98
C GLN A 125 -4.51 17.37 28.52
N ALA A 126 -3.40 17.64 29.21
CA ALA A 126 -2.58 16.60 29.80
C ALA A 126 -3.43 15.74 30.76
N GLY A 127 -3.74 14.50 30.36
CA GLY A 127 -4.40 13.53 31.21
C GLY A 127 -3.56 13.24 32.45
N ILE A 128 -4.23 12.89 33.55
CA ILE A 128 -3.54 12.48 34.79
C ILE A 128 -2.68 11.24 34.46
N GLY A 129 -1.36 11.37 34.60
CA GLY A 129 -0.39 10.33 34.24
C GLY A 129 0.40 10.57 32.95
N ALA A 130 0.03 11.59 32.15
CA ALA A 130 0.72 11.92 30.90
C ALA A 130 2.01 12.73 31.11
N THR A 131 2.09 13.56 32.16
CA THR A 131 3.30 14.30 32.51
C THR A 131 4.14 13.52 33.52
N ARG A 132 5.47 13.64 33.45
CA ARG A 132 6.40 12.94 34.38
C ARG A 132 6.08 13.25 35.85
N SER A 133 5.50 14.42 36.14
CA SER A 133 5.06 14.86 37.48
C SER A 133 3.70 14.28 37.91
N SER A 134 2.79 13.93 36.99
CA SER A 134 1.47 13.38 37.31
C SER A 134 1.44 11.85 37.34
N LYS A 135 2.53 11.18 36.93
CA LYS A 135 2.66 9.71 36.85
C LYS A 135 2.52 8.99 38.21
N PHE A 136 2.72 9.71 39.32
CA PHE A 136 2.69 9.17 40.69
C PHE A 136 1.52 9.66 41.54
N VAL A 137 0.56 10.39 40.95
CA VAL A 137 -0.62 10.84 41.69
C VAL A 137 -1.58 9.66 41.83
N PRO A 138 -1.89 9.19 43.06
CA PRO A 138 -2.84 8.10 43.25
C PRO A 138 -4.23 8.57 42.83
N LEU A 139 -4.85 7.88 41.88
CA LEU A 139 -6.26 8.05 41.58
C LEU A 139 -7.05 7.45 42.75
N LYS A 140 -7.99 8.23 43.31
CA LYS A 140 -8.89 7.78 44.39
C LYS A 140 -10.03 6.95 43.82
#